data_AF-A0A956IAW6-F1
#
_entry.id   AF-A0A956IAW6-F1
#
_cell.length_a   1.000
_cell.length_b   1.000
_cell.length_c   1.000
_cell.angle_alpha   90.00
_cell.angle_beta   90.00
_cell.angle_gamma   90.00
#
_symmetry.space_group_name_H-M   'P 1'
#
loop_
_entity.id
_entity.type
_entity.pdbx_description
1 polymer ?
#
loop_
_entity_poly.entity_id
_entity_poly.type
_entity_poly.pdbx_seq_one_letter_code
_entity_poly.pdbx_strand_id
1 'polypeptide(L)'
;FSAMPFVPLFAWLAVGAVAQRVLARFRDDSPVARRAGASGRALLGLAALGLGLAFAGTYATRALVESLGGPLSRAHVAVIPNVLDLAGRGLLVLALGAGLSLVLPDRLRAAVIRLGQGSLVAYVVHVPFCYGRLAGPLLGSCDMATASLALPFLVAVSWGSVYARDALRSRLRAAR
;
A
#
# COMPACT_ATOMS: atom_id res chain seq x y z
N PHE A 1 -14.66 19.14 0.32
CA PHE A 1 -13.92 17.87 0.28
C PHE A 1 -13.48 17.58 -1.15
N SER A 2 -12.17 17.61 -1.43
CA SER A 2 -11.65 17.39 -2.79
C SER A 2 -11.53 15.88 -3.07
N ALA A 3 -12.24 15.39 -4.08
CA ALA A 3 -12.23 13.99 -4.53
C ALA A 3 -10.80 13.55 -4.91
N MET A 4 -10.18 12.65 -4.14
CA MET A 4 -8.79 12.19 -4.34
C MET A 4 -8.59 11.88 -5.83
N PRO A 5 -7.70 12.58 -6.55
CA PRO A 5 -7.56 12.33 -7.98
C PRO A 5 -6.92 10.96 -8.14
N PHE A 6 -7.07 10.31 -9.29
CA PHE A 6 -6.35 9.07 -9.63
C PHE A 6 -4.81 9.26 -9.71
N VAL A 7 -4.35 10.51 -9.66
CA VAL A 7 -2.96 10.95 -9.88
C VAL A 7 -1.93 10.49 -8.82
N PRO A 8 -2.24 10.22 -7.52
CA PRO A 8 -1.28 9.58 -6.63
C PRO A 8 -1.00 8.13 -7.05
N LEU A 9 -1.94 7.45 -7.72
CA LEU A 9 -1.82 6.02 -8.02
C LEU A 9 -0.69 5.74 -9.01
N PHE A 10 -0.50 6.60 -10.03
CA PHE A 10 0.63 6.49 -10.96
C PHE A 10 1.97 6.72 -10.27
N ALA A 11 2.08 7.72 -9.41
CA ALA A 11 3.30 7.96 -8.63
C ALA A 11 3.62 6.77 -7.72
N TRP A 12 2.60 6.19 -7.06
CA TRP A 12 2.75 5.00 -6.24
C TRP A 12 3.14 3.75 -7.03
N LEU A 13 2.53 3.53 -8.20
CA LEU A 13 2.91 2.44 -9.10
C LEU A 13 4.34 2.61 -9.59
N ALA A 14 4.76 3.84 -9.93
CA ALA A 14 6.12 4.14 -10.35
C ALA A 14 7.12 3.87 -9.22
N VAL A 15 6.85 4.34 -7.99
CA VAL A 15 7.69 4.08 -6.82
C VAL A 15 7.79 2.57 -6.56
N GLY A 16 6.67 1.84 -6.60
CA GLY A 16 6.66 0.39 -6.43
C GLY A 16 7.45 -0.35 -7.51
N ALA A 17 7.27 0.02 -8.78
CA ALA A 17 7.98 -0.58 -9.90
C ALA A 17 9.49 -0.31 -9.85
N VAL A 18 9.89 0.91 -9.50
CA VAL A 18 11.30 1.28 -9.31
C VAL A 18 11.89 0.51 -8.13
N ALA A 19 11.22 0.49 -6.97
CA ALA A 19 11.66 -0.25 -5.80
C ALA A 19 11.85 -1.73 -6.12
N GLN A 20 10.90 -2.36 -6.81
CA GLN A 20 11.01 -3.76 -7.23
C GLN A 20 12.19 -3.98 -8.19
N ARG A 21 12.37 -3.11 -9.18
CA ARG A 21 13.48 -3.20 -10.15
C ARG A 21 14.84 -3.06 -9.46
N VAL A 22 14.95 -2.16 -8.48
CA VAL A 22 16.15 -1.96 -7.68
C VAL A 22 16.42 -3.18 -6.81
N LEU A 23 15.43 -3.64 -6.04
CA LEU A 23 15.54 -4.83 -5.18
C LEU A 23 15.95 -6.08 -5.96
N ALA A 24 15.44 -6.26 -7.18
CA ALA A 24 15.79 -7.39 -8.03
C ALA A 24 17.30 -7.43 -8.38
N ARG A 25 17.99 -6.28 -8.42
CA ARG A 25 19.44 -6.22 -8.64
C ARG A 25 20.26 -6.70 -7.45
N PHE A 26 19.67 -6.70 -6.26
CA PHE A 26 20.31 -7.14 -5.02
C PHE A 26 19.79 -8.49 -4.54
N ARG A 27 19.18 -9.26 -5.44
CA ARG A 27 18.78 -10.63 -5.18
C ARG A 27 20.00 -11.54 -5.33
N ASP A 28 20.28 -12.33 -4.31
CA ASP A 28 21.35 -13.32 -4.27
C ASP A 28 20.78 -14.74 -4.04
N ASP A 29 21.65 -15.73 -3.91
CA ASP A 29 21.28 -17.13 -3.66
C ASP A 29 21.02 -17.43 -2.17
N SER A 30 20.94 -16.42 -1.32
CA SER A 30 20.65 -16.63 0.10
C SER A 30 19.22 -17.16 0.30
N PRO A 31 18.98 -17.98 1.34
CA PRO A 31 17.63 -18.39 1.73
C PRO A 31 16.68 -17.20 1.95
N VAL A 32 17.22 -16.09 2.45
CA VAL A 32 16.49 -14.83 2.65
C VAL A 32 16.01 -14.27 1.33
N ALA A 33 16.89 -14.12 0.34
CA ALA A 33 16.53 -13.55 -0.96
C ALA A 33 15.55 -14.42 -1.74
N ARG A 34 15.62 -15.76 -1.60
CA ARG A 34 14.62 -16.66 -2.18
C ARG A 34 13.22 -16.47 -1.60
N ARG A 35 13.12 -16.16 -0.30
CA ARG A 35 11.83 -16.08 0.42
C ARG A 35 11.25 -14.66 0.43
N ALA A 36 12.07 -13.65 0.67
CA ALA A 36 11.68 -12.25 0.77
C ALA A 36 11.84 -11.46 -0.55
N GLY A 37 12.47 -12.04 -1.56
CA GLY A 37 12.61 -11.46 -2.91
C GLY A 37 13.86 -10.59 -3.12
N ALA A 38 14.62 -10.28 -2.06
CA ALA A 38 15.88 -9.54 -2.10
C ALA A 38 16.79 -9.92 -0.91
N SER A 39 18.09 -9.63 -1.01
CA SER A 39 19.03 -9.87 0.09
C SER A 39 18.66 -9.09 1.35
N GLY A 40 18.99 -9.63 2.53
CA GLY A 40 18.71 -8.98 3.81
C GLY A 40 19.31 -7.57 3.91
N ARG A 41 20.52 -7.36 3.37
CA ARG A 41 21.17 -6.04 3.32
C ARG A 41 20.36 -5.04 2.49
N ALA A 42 19.83 -5.46 1.34
CA ALA A 42 19.00 -4.60 0.50
C ALA A 42 17.68 -4.24 1.19
N LEU A 43 17.06 -5.18 1.92
CA LEU A 43 15.86 -4.91 2.70
C LEU A 43 16.12 -3.94 3.86
N LEU A 44 17.24 -4.09 4.57
CA LEU A 44 17.65 -3.13 5.61
C LEU A 44 17.93 -1.75 5.03
N GLY A 45 18.63 -1.68 3.89
CA GLY A 45 18.86 -0.43 3.17
C GLY A 45 17.56 0.24 2.73
N LEU A 46 16.59 -0.55 2.25
CA LEU A 46 15.27 -0.04 1.87
C LEU A 46 14.49 0.47 3.08
N ALA A 47 14.53 -0.25 4.21
CA ALA A 47 13.90 0.19 5.45
C ALA A 47 14.50 1.51 5.96
N ALA A 48 15.83 1.62 5.96
CA ALA A 48 16.55 2.83 6.37
C ALA A 48 16.23 4.01 5.44
N LEU A 49 16.24 3.79 4.12
CA LEU A 49 15.84 4.81 3.14
C LEU A 49 14.39 5.23 3.34
N GLY A 50 13.47 4.27 3.49
CA GLY A 50 12.06 4.53 3.73
C GLY A 50 11.84 5.37 5.00
N LEU A 51 12.52 5.02 6.09
CA LEU A 51 12.47 5.76 7.34
C LEU A 51 13.03 7.18 7.19
N GLY A 52 14.16 7.33 6.50
CA GLY A 52 14.77 8.64 6.23
C GLY A 52 13.86 9.55 5.40
N LEU A 53 13.25 9.02 4.34
CA LEU A 53 12.29 9.74 3.51
C LEU A 53 11.02 10.11 4.27
N ALA A 54 10.51 9.20 5.12
CA ALA A 54 9.35 9.45 5.98
C ALA A 54 9.60 10.62 6.93
N PHE A 55 10.73 10.60 7.64
CA PHE A 55 11.11 11.66 8.56
C PHE A 55 11.35 12.99 7.84
N ALA A 56 12.18 13.00 6.81
CA ALA A 56 12.49 14.22 6.05
C ALA A 56 11.22 14.82 5.42
N GLY A 57 10.39 14.00 4.80
CA GLY A 57 9.12 14.40 4.21
C GLY A 57 8.14 14.97 5.24
N THR A 58 8.01 14.31 6.41
CA THR A 58 7.12 14.76 7.48
C THR A 58 7.55 16.14 8.00
N TYR A 59 8.83 16.30 8.33
CA TYR A 59 9.35 17.57 8.86
C TYR A 59 9.26 18.70 7.82
N ALA A 60 9.66 18.44 6.56
CA ALA A 60 9.58 19.44 5.49
C ALA A 60 8.13 19.85 5.18
N THR A 61 7.18 18.89 5.22
CA THR A 61 5.76 19.18 5.04
C THR A 61 5.25 20.10 6.14
N ARG A 62 5.55 19.79 7.41
CA ARG A 62 5.14 20.62 8.56
C ARG A 62 5.73 22.03 8.46
N ALA A 63 7.02 22.14 8.23
CA ALA A 63 7.69 23.44 8.12
C ALA A 63 7.11 24.30 6.98
N LEU A 64 6.77 23.71 5.84
CA LEU A 64 6.16 24.45 4.73
C LEU A 64 4.72 24.86 5.00
N VAL A 65 3.93 24.03 5.67
CA VAL A 65 2.55 24.39 6.06
C VAL A 65 2.57 25.49 7.13
N GLU A 66 3.48 25.41 8.09
CA GLU A 66 3.64 26.42 9.14
C GLU A 66 4.11 27.77 8.58
N SER A 67 5.04 27.76 7.61
CA SER A 67 5.61 28.98 7.02
C SER A 67 4.71 29.66 5.99
N LEU A 68 3.98 28.89 5.18
CA LEU A 68 3.14 29.43 4.10
C LEU A 68 1.68 29.57 4.51
N GLY A 69 1.28 28.91 5.60
CA GLY A 69 -0.09 28.89 6.09
C GLY A 69 -1.08 28.21 5.12
N GLY A 70 -2.33 28.14 5.56
CA GLY A 70 -3.41 27.54 4.78
C GLY A 70 -3.46 26.00 4.87
N PRO A 71 -4.54 25.40 4.34
CA PRO A 71 -4.76 23.97 4.46
C PRO A 71 -3.87 23.19 3.49
N LEU A 72 -3.34 22.05 3.96
CA LEU A 72 -2.67 21.08 3.09
C LEU A 72 -3.67 20.60 2.03
N SER A 73 -3.46 21.07 0.81
CA SER A 73 -4.28 20.75 -0.35
C SER A 73 -3.36 20.46 -1.53
N ARG A 74 -3.95 20.05 -2.65
CA ARG A 74 -3.17 19.69 -3.85
C ARG A 74 -2.43 20.85 -4.49
N ALA A 75 -2.93 22.07 -4.27
CA ALA A 75 -2.31 23.29 -4.75
C ALA A 75 -1.21 23.79 -3.80
N HIS A 76 -1.16 23.26 -2.58
CA HIS A 76 -0.15 23.66 -1.60
C HIS A 76 1.18 22.97 -1.91
N VAL A 77 2.26 23.75 -2.00
CA VAL A 77 3.61 23.23 -2.33
C VAL A 77 4.11 22.14 -1.38
N ALA A 78 3.62 22.10 -0.14
CA ALA A 78 3.89 21.07 0.86
C ALA A 78 3.41 19.67 0.42
N VAL A 79 2.61 19.55 -0.66
CA VAL A 79 2.25 18.28 -1.26
C VAL A 79 3.47 17.48 -1.74
N ILE A 80 4.54 18.15 -2.20
CA ILE A 80 5.75 17.50 -2.71
C ILE A 80 6.47 16.71 -1.59
N PRO A 81 6.88 17.33 -0.47
CA PRO A 81 7.47 16.56 0.63
C PRO A 81 6.48 15.59 1.29
N ASN A 82 5.17 15.85 1.22
CA ASN A 82 4.18 14.89 1.69
C ASN A 82 4.17 13.60 0.83
N VAL A 83 4.40 13.70 -0.48
CA VAL A 83 4.62 12.51 -1.33
C VAL A 83 5.86 11.75 -0.90
N LEU A 84 6.94 12.44 -0.52
CA LEU A 84 8.16 11.79 -0.01
C LEU A 84 7.91 11.07 1.32
N ASP A 85 7.16 11.68 2.25
CA ASP A 85 6.78 11.04 3.51
C ASP A 85 6.04 9.73 3.25
N LEU A 86 4.98 9.82 2.46
CA LEU A 86 4.14 8.69 2.12
C LEU A 86 4.92 7.59 1.40
N ALA A 87 5.73 7.94 0.39
CA ALA A 87 6.58 6.99 -0.31
C ALA A 87 7.56 6.31 0.65
N GLY A 88 8.18 7.07 1.55
CA GLY A 88 9.09 6.56 2.59
C GLY A 88 8.42 5.52 3.48
N ARG A 89 7.23 5.82 4.00
CA ARG A 89 6.42 4.88 4.79
C ARG A 89 6.08 3.63 3.97
N GLY A 90 5.72 3.78 2.70
CA GLY A 90 5.45 2.67 1.80
C GLY A 90 6.65 1.74 1.62
N LEU A 91 7.84 2.30 1.42
CA LEU A 91 9.10 1.52 1.33
C LEU A 91 9.43 0.82 2.64
N LEU A 92 9.22 1.48 3.79
CA LEU A 92 9.40 0.88 5.10
C LEU A 92 8.44 -0.30 5.31
N VAL A 93 7.16 -0.12 5.02
CA VAL A 93 6.16 -1.20 5.10
C VAL A 93 6.50 -2.35 4.16
N LEU A 94 6.98 -2.05 2.95
CA LEU A 94 7.45 -3.08 2.01
C LEU A 94 8.61 -3.89 2.59
N ALA A 95 9.62 -3.22 3.16
CA ALA A 95 10.76 -3.88 3.78
C ALA A 95 10.37 -4.72 5.00
N LEU A 96 9.49 -4.20 5.86
CA LEU A 96 8.95 -4.92 7.02
C LEU A 96 8.10 -6.12 6.59
N GLY A 97 7.24 -5.97 5.59
CA GLY A 97 6.44 -7.07 5.05
C GLY A 97 7.30 -8.16 4.43
N ALA A 98 8.36 -7.78 3.71
CA ALA A 98 9.36 -8.71 3.19
C ALA A 98 10.09 -9.43 4.33
N GLY A 99 10.49 -8.73 5.39
CA GLY A 99 11.09 -9.33 6.59
C GLY A 99 10.14 -10.29 7.31
N LEU A 100 8.87 -9.90 7.49
CA LEU A 100 7.84 -10.73 8.13
C LEU A 100 7.58 -12.02 7.34
N SER A 101 7.73 -11.99 6.02
CA SER A 101 7.61 -13.19 5.17
C SER A 101 8.60 -14.31 5.52
N LEU A 102 9.73 -13.96 6.17
CA LEU A 102 10.74 -14.91 6.61
C LEU A 102 10.25 -15.78 7.78
N VAL A 103 9.42 -15.22 8.66
CA VAL A 103 8.92 -15.91 9.86
C VAL A 103 7.50 -16.45 9.68
N LEU A 104 6.77 -16.00 8.66
CA LEU A 104 5.42 -16.46 8.37
C LEU A 104 5.40 -17.93 7.90
N PRO A 105 4.46 -18.76 8.42
CA PRO A 105 4.17 -20.08 7.88
C PRO A 105 3.80 -20.03 6.39
N ASP A 106 4.16 -21.06 5.61
CA ASP A 106 4.03 -21.04 4.15
C ASP A 106 2.58 -20.81 3.68
N ARG A 107 1.60 -21.38 4.38
CA ARG A 107 0.16 -21.19 4.08
C ARG A 107 -0.27 -19.73 4.23
N LEU A 108 0.16 -19.08 5.31
CA LEU A 108 -0.15 -17.68 5.57
C LEU A 108 0.58 -16.77 4.58
N ARG A 109 1.86 -17.04 4.30
CA ARG A 109 2.62 -16.31 3.29
C ARG A 109 1.93 -16.37 1.92
N ALA A 110 1.52 -17.57 1.49
CA ALA A 110 0.81 -17.74 0.23
C ALA A 110 -0.52 -16.97 0.20
N ALA A 111 -1.28 -17.00 1.30
CA ALA A 111 -2.52 -16.24 1.43
C ALA A 111 -2.27 -14.72 1.32
N VAL A 112 -1.26 -14.20 2.02
CA VAL A 112 -0.90 -12.77 1.98
C VAL A 112 -0.40 -12.35 0.60
N ILE A 113 0.43 -13.15 -0.06
CA ILE A 113 0.89 -12.88 -1.43
C ILE A 113 -0.30 -12.86 -2.40
N ARG A 114 -1.23 -13.82 -2.29
CA ARG A 114 -2.44 -13.85 -3.12
C ARG A 114 -3.32 -12.62 -2.88
N LEU A 115 -3.50 -12.21 -1.63
CA LEU A 115 -4.17 -10.94 -1.30
C LEU A 115 -3.45 -9.76 -1.96
N GLY A 116 -2.12 -9.68 -1.84
CA GLY A 116 -1.31 -8.62 -2.45
C GLY A 116 -1.46 -8.55 -3.97
N GLN A 117 -1.45 -9.70 -4.66
CA GLN A 117 -1.72 -9.80 -6.10
C GLN A 117 -3.17 -9.48 -6.48
N GLY A 118 -4.09 -9.66 -5.53
CA GLY A 118 -5.49 -9.25 -5.61
C GLY A 118 -5.75 -7.80 -5.19
N SER A 119 -4.76 -7.10 -4.66
CA SER A 119 -4.95 -5.80 -4.00
C SER A 119 -5.54 -4.75 -4.93
N LEU A 120 -5.21 -4.74 -6.22
CA LEU A 120 -5.83 -3.83 -7.20
C LEU A 120 -7.33 -4.08 -7.37
N VAL A 121 -7.78 -5.33 -7.26
CA VAL A 121 -9.21 -5.69 -7.31
C VAL A 121 -9.89 -5.30 -6.00
N ALA A 122 -9.23 -5.53 -4.88
CA ALA A 122 -9.68 -5.03 -3.59
C ALA A 122 -9.78 -3.49 -3.60
N TYR A 123 -8.83 -2.80 -4.24
CA TYR A 123 -8.84 -1.33 -4.41
C TYR A 123 -10.01 -0.84 -5.25
N VAL A 124 -10.44 -1.57 -6.28
CA VAL A 124 -11.65 -1.24 -7.07
C VAL A 124 -12.90 -1.25 -6.20
N VAL A 125 -12.95 -2.05 -5.14
CA VAL A 125 -14.07 -2.09 -4.19
C VAL A 125 -13.87 -1.10 -3.04
N HIS A 126 -12.63 -0.97 -2.56
CA HIS A 126 -12.25 -0.12 -1.43
C HIS A 126 -12.33 1.37 -1.77
N VAL A 127 -11.93 1.80 -2.97
CA VAL A 127 -11.93 3.22 -3.36
C VAL A 127 -13.35 3.80 -3.42
N PRO A 128 -14.33 3.17 -4.09
CA PRO A 128 -15.71 3.64 -4.07
C PRO A 128 -16.34 3.63 -2.67
N PHE A 129 -15.94 2.68 -1.83
CA PHE A 129 -16.43 2.61 -0.45
C PHE A 129 -15.80 3.71 0.40
N CYS A 130 -14.49 3.86 0.46
CA CYS A 130 -13.81 4.83 1.34
C CYS A 130 -13.79 6.27 0.82
N TYR A 131 -13.89 6.47 -0.50
CA TYR A 131 -13.76 7.78 -1.14
C TYR A 131 -14.89 8.12 -2.12
N GLY A 132 -15.83 7.21 -2.35
CA GLY A 132 -16.95 7.40 -3.26
C GLY A 132 -18.28 7.63 -2.53
N ARG A 133 -19.36 7.77 -3.32
CA ARG A 133 -20.72 8.01 -2.79
C ARG A 133 -21.28 6.85 -1.96
N LEU A 134 -20.67 5.65 -2.02
CA LEU A 134 -21.18 4.47 -1.32
C LEU A 134 -21.07 4.58 0.21
N ALA A 135 -20.02 5.21 0.75
CA ALA A 135 -19.99 5.56 2.17
C ALA A 135 -20.50 6.98 2.46
N GLY A 136 -21.07 7.68 1.47
CA GLY A 136 -21.69 9.00 1.67
C GLY A 136 -22.65 9.06 2.87
N PRO A 137 -23.52 8.06 3.09
CA PRO A 137 -24.40 8.00 4.26
C PRO A 137 -23.70 7.66 5.58
N LEU A 138 -22.51 7.06 5.52
CA LEU A 138 -21.72 6.61 6.67
C LEU A 138 -20.68 7.67 7.11
N LEU A 139 -20.35 8.60 6.21
CA LEU A 139 -19.44 9.72 6.42
C LEU A 139 -20.08 10.72 7.40
N GLY A 140 -19.66 10.65 8.67
CA GLY A 140 -20.10 11.54 9.75
C GLY A 140 -21.05 10.92 10.77
N SER A 141 -21.53 9.69 10.53
CA SER A 141 -22.45 8.97 11.42
C SER A 141 -21.80 7.77 12.13
N CYS A 142 -20.67 7.27 11.63
CA CYS A 142 -19.91 6.19 12.27
C CYS A 142 -18.88 6.74 13.27
N ASP A 143 -18.98 6.32 14.53
CA ASP A 143 -17.90 6.46 15.49
C ASP A 143 -16.74 5.50 15.17
N MET A 144 -15.59 5.70 15.83
CA MET A 144 -14.38 4.90 15.57
C MET A 144 -14.59 3.42 15.89
N ALA A 145 -15.45 3.10 16.87
CA ALA A 145 -15.77 1.72 17.25
C ALA A 145 -16.55 1.01 16.14
N THR A 146 -17.59 1.64 15.59
CA THR A 146 -18.41 1.11 14.51
C THR A 146 -17.59 0.97 13.23
N ALA A 147 -16.73 1.94 12.92
CA ALA A 147 -15.80 1.85 11.80
C ALA A 147 -14.82 0.67 11.96
N SER A 148 -14.33 0.42 13.18
CA SER A 148 -13.44 -0.70 13.50
C SER A 148 -14.13 -2.06 13.35
N LEU A 149 -15.43 -2.13 13.64
CA LEU A 149 -16.23 -3.35 13.45
C LEU A 149 -16.57 -3.62 11.97
N ALA A 150 -16.62 -2.57 11.13
CA ALA A 150 -16.86 -2.70 9.70
C ALA A 150 -15.59 -3.14 8.91
N LEU A 151 -14.41 -2.93 9.48
CA LEU A 151 -13.12 -3.30 8.87
C LEU A 151 -13.01 -4.81 8.53
N PRO A 152 -13.33 -5.75 9.43
CA PRO A 152 -13.37 -7.17 9.12
C PRO A 152 -14.26 -7.52 7.93
N PHE A 153 -15.42 -6.86 7.82
CA PHE A 153 -16.35 -7.07 6.70
C PHE A 153 -15.74 -6.55 5.38
N LEU A 154 -15.15 -5.35 5.40
CA LEU A 154 -14.46 -4.80 4.25
C LEU A 154 -13.30 -5.70 3.79
N VAL A 155 -12.54 -6.24 4.74
CA VAL A 155 -11.48 -7.22 4.49
C VAL A 155 -12.06 -8.50 3.88
N ALA A 156 -13.15 -9.02 4.43
CA ALA A 156 -13.82 -10.22 3.92
C ALA A 156 -14.36 -10.04 2.50
N VAL A 157 -15.00 -8.91 2.19
CA VAL A 157 -15.48 -8.58 0.84
C VAL A 157 -14.32 -8.41 -0.14
N SER A 158 -13.24 -7.76 0.28
CA SER A 158 -12.01 -7.64 -0.51
C SER A 158 -11.38 -9.01 -0.78
N TRP A 159 -11.40 -9.90 0.20
CA TRP A 159 -10.90 -11.27 0.06
C TRP A 159 -11.78 -12.10 -0.88
N GLY A 160 -13.10 -12.02 -0.70
CA GLY A 160 -14.10 -12.72 -1.51
C GLY A 160 -14.05 -12.32 -2.97
N SER A 161 -13.86 -11.04 -3.27
CA SER A 161 -13.75 -10.55 -4.65
C SER A 161 -12.48 -11.05 -5.35
N VAL A 162 -11.34 -11.12 -4.65
CA VAL A 162 -10.12 -11.75 -5.17
C VAL A 162 -10.32 -13.25 -5.42
N TYR A 163 -10.93 -13.95 -4.46
CA TYR A 163 -11.20 -15.38 -4.58
C TYR A 163 -12.17 -15.68 -5.75
N ALA A 164 -13.24 -14.90 -5.89
CA ALA A 164 -14.20 -15.03 -6.97
C ALA A 164 -13.54 -14.81 -8.34
N ARG A 165 -12.70 -13.78 -8.49
CA ARG A 165 -11.93 -13.54 -9.72
C ARG A 165 -11.04 -14.73 -10.07
N ASP A 166 -10.31 -15.26 -9.09
CA ASP A 166 -9.41 -16.39 -9.31
C ASP A 166 -10.20 -17.65 -9.69
N ALA A 167 -11.34 -17.92 -9.06
CA ALA A 167 -12.23 -19.03 -9.38
C ALA A 167 -12.89 -18.90 -10.77
N LEU A 168 -13.26 -17.69 -11.18
CA LEU A 168 -13.78 -17.41 -12.52
C LEU A 168 -12.69 -17.65 -13.58
N ARG A 169 -11.47 -17.17 -13.33
CA ARG A 169 -10.33 -17.38 -14.25
C ARG A 169 -9.96 -18.84 -14.39
N SER A 170 -9.99 -19.64 -13.32
CA SER A 170 -9.70 -21.07 -13.42
C SER A 170 -10.78 -21.80 -14.22
N ARG A 171 -12.06 -21.50 -14.00
CA ARG A 171 -13.18 -22.06 -14.77
C ARG A 171 -13.11 -21.71 -16.26
N LEU A 172 -12.82 -20.45 -16.59
CA LEU A 172 -12.69 -20.00 -17.98
C LEU A 172 -11.51 -20.64 -18.71
N ARG A 173 -10.41 -20.94 -18.00
CA ARG A 173 -9.27 -21.67 -18.56
C ARG A 173 -9.56 -23.16 -18.76
N ALA A 174 -10.37 -23.76 -17.91
CA ALA A 174 -10.79 -25.16 -18.06
C ALA A 174 -11.85 -25.36 -19.16
N ALA A 175 -12.53 -24.29 -19.56
CA ALA A 175 -13.52 -24.27 -20.64
C ALA A 175 -12.93 -23.91 -22.03
N ARG A 176 -11.62 -23.66 -22.10
CA ARG A 176 -10.85 -23.46 -23.34
C ARG A 176 -9.95 -24.65 -23.59
#